data_AF-A0A803Y0Y2-F1
#
_entry.id   AF-A0A803Y0Y2-F1
#
_cell.length_a   1.000
_cell.length_b   1.000
_cell.length_c   1.000
_cell.angle_alpha   90.00
_cell.angle_beta   90.00
_cell.angle_gamma   90.00
#
_symmetry.space_group_name_H-M   'P 1'
#
loop_
_entity.id
_entity.type
_entity.pdbx_description
1 polymer ?
#
loop_
_entity_poly.entity_id
_entity_poly.type
_entity_poly.pdbx_seq_one_letter_code
_entity_poly.pdbx_strand_id
1 'polypeptide(L)'
;MLGQPLQLLPKTGISQLSTALKVASTRLLQILAITTGTYADKLSPKVVQSLLDLLCSQLKNLLSQAGVMLMASFGEEEVEEHEADSKKADSNGENEKRDFRAALRKQHAAELHLGDFLVFLRRVVSSKAIQSKMASPKWTEVLLNIASQKCCSGRIPLVGNLRTRLLALHVLEAVLPACESGVEDDQMAQVVERLFSLLSDCMWETPIAQAKHAIQIKEKEQEMKLQKQGESEDEDENLPIQEVSFDPEKAHVCRSAGTCSSDP
;
A
#
# COMPACT_ATOMS: atom_id res chain seq x y z
N MET A 1 -14.98 -16.70 -17.25
CA MET A 1 -15.52 -16.35 -15.92
C MET A 1 -15.83 -14.86 -15.92
N LEU A 2 -17.06 -14.51 -16.32
CA LEU A 2 -17.54 -13.13 -16.50
C LEU A 2 -17.99 -12.55 -15.15
N GLY A 3 -17.67 -11.27 -14.95
CA GLY A 3 -17.82 -10.55 -13.69
C GLY A 3 -19.26 -10.54 -13.16
N GLN A 4 -19.37 -10.74 -11.84
CA GLN A 4 -20.59 -10.58 -11.07
C GLN A 4 -21.19 -9.17 -11.26
N PRO A 5 -22.48 -9.04 -11.58
CA PRO A 5 -23.15 -7.75 -11.52
C PRO A 5 -23.28 -7.33 -10.05
N LEU A 6 -22.79 -6.12 -9.75
CA LEU A 6 -22.97 -5.47 -8.46
C LEU A 6 -24.46 -5.37 -8.14
N GLN A 7 -24.95 -6.27 -7.28
CA GLN A 7 -26.30 -6.18 -6.73
C GLN A 7 -26.39 -4.90 -5.90
N LEU A 8 -27.30 -4.02 -6.30
CA LEU A 8 -27.68 -2.81 -5.57
C LEU A 8 -28.37 -3.23 -4.26
N LEU A 9 -27.57 -3.44 -3.21
CA LEU A 9 -28.12 -3.55 -1.87
C LEU A 9 -28.58 -2.16 -1.41
N PRO A 10 -29.82 -1.99 -0.91
CA PRO A 10 -30.33 -0.68 -0.53
C PRO A 10 -29.57 -0.15 0.68
N LYS A 11 -28.77 0.90 0.49
CA LYS A 11 -28.35 1.80 1.59
C LYS A 11 -29.27 3.01 1.56
N THR A 12 -30.12 3.10 2.58
CA THR A 12 -30.94 4.27 2.88
C THR A 12 -30.04 5.50 3.06
N GLY A 13 -30.27 6.55 2.28
CA GLY A 13 -29.65 7.88 2.47
C GLY A 13 -28.94 8.50 1.26
N ILE A 14 -28.71 7.79 0.16
CA ILE A 14 -28.12 8.35 -1.08
C ILE A 14 -29.16 8.29 -2.20
N SER A 15 -29.42 9.41 -2.88
CA SER A 15 -30.34 9.46 -4.03
C SER A 15 -29.96 8.41 -5.08
N GLN A 16 -30.85 7.44 -5.32
CA GLN A 16 -30.64 6.36 -6.31
C GLN A 16 -30.33 6.92 -7.69
N LEU A 17 -30.91 8.06 -8.05
CA LEU A 17 -30.66 8.77 -9.30
C LEU A 17 -29.19 9.22 -9.42
N SER A 18 -28.61 9.76 -8.35
CA SER A 18 -27.21 10.22 -8.34
C SER A 18 -26.24 9.05 -8.57
N THR A 19 -26.50 7.91 -7.92
CA THR A 19 -25.73 6.68 -8.12
C THR A 19 -25.88 6.13 -9.54
N ALA A 20 -27.11 6.05 -10.04
CA ALA A 20 -27.39 5.57 -11.40
C ALA A 20 -26.73 6.47 -12.45
N LEU A 21 -26.81 7.79 -12.28
CA LEU A 21 -26.16 8.77 -13.16
C LEU A 21 -24.64 8.62 -13.14
N LYS A 22 -24.03 8.43 -11.96
CA LYS A 22 -22.58 8.21 -11.84
C LYS A 22 -22.13 6.92 -12.54
N VAL A 23 -22.91 5.85 -12.43
CA VAL A 23 -22.62 4.59 -13.13
C VAL A 23 -22.77 4.77 -14.64
N ALA A 24 -23.86 5.39 -15.09
CA ALA A 24 -24.11 5.64 -16.51
C ALA A 24 -23.04 6.54 -17.13
N SER A 25 -22.65 7.63 -16.46
CA SER A 25 -21.62 8.55 -16.94
C SER A 25 -20.25 7.88 -17.01
N THR A 26 -19.91 7.05 -16.02
CA THR A 26 -18.66 6.27 -16.03
C THR A 26 -18.63 5.27 -17.19
N ARG A 27 -19.73 4.54 -17.42
CA ARG A 27 -19.83 3.60 -18.54
C ARG A 27 -19.75 4.32 -19.89
N LEU A 28 -20.41 5.46 -20.03
CA LEU A 28 -20.33 6.27 -21.24
C LEU A 28 -18.89 6.72 -21.51
N LEU A 29 -18.19 7.23 -20.48
CA LEU A 29 -16.79 7.62 -20.61
C LEU A 29 -15.89 6.43 -20.99
N GLN A 30 -16.14 5.24 -20.43
CA GLN A 30 -15.41 4.03 -20.82
C GLN A 30 -15.65 3.67 -22.28
N ILE A 31 -16.89 3.73 -22.78
CA ILE A 31 -17.21 3.47 -24.18
C ILE A 31 -16.46 4.47 -25.07
N LEU A 32 -16.54 5.77 -24.76
CA LEU A 32 -15.88 6.84 -25.52
C LEU A 32 -14.35 6.67 -25.55
N ALA A 33 -13.75 6.29 -24.43
CA ALA A 33 -12.31 6.06 -24.32
C ALA A 33 -11.84 4.85 -25.14
N ILE A 34 -12.56 3.73 -25.08
CA ILE A 34 -12.21 2.53 -25.86
C ILE A 34 -12.36 2.82 -27.36
N THR A 35 -13.45 3.46 -27.79
CA THR A 35 -13.64 3.81 -29.19
C THR A 35 -12.57 4.80 -29.66
N THR A 36 -12.26 5.81 -28.86
CA THR A 36 -11.20 6.78 -29.19
C THR A 36 -9.83 6.13 -29.22
N GLY A 37 -9.51 5.24 -28.29
CA GLY A 37 -8.24 4.50 -28.30
C GLY A 37 -8.09 3.63 -29.53
N THR A 38 -9.17 2.96 -29.95
CA THR A 38 -9.22 2.07 -31.13
C THR A 38 -9.10 2.84 -32.44
N TYR A 39 -9.72 4.02 -32.53
CA TYR A 39 -9.77 4.83 -33.76
C TYR A 39 -8.91 6.10 -33.69
N ALA A 40 -7.93 6.17 -32.77
CA ALA A 40 -7.16 7.37 -32.48
C ALA A 40 -6.51 7.97 -33.75
N ASP A 41 -6.02 7.12 -34.65
CA ASP A 41 -5.34 7.53 -35.89
C ASP A 41 -6.30 8.13 -36.93
N LYS A 42 -7.62 7.94 -36.78
CA LYS A 42 -8.66 8.45 -37.68
C LYS A 42 -9.42 9.64 -37.09
N LEU A 43 -9.22 9.92 -35.81
CA LEU A 43 -9.87 11.01 -35.10
C LEU A 43 -9.02 12.27 -35.15
N SER A 44 -9.65 13.44 -35.01
CA SER A 44 -8.89 14.67 -34.90
C SER A 44 -8.02 14.65 -33.63
N PRO A 45 -6.77 15.13 -33.66
CA PRO A 45 -5.89 15.14 -32.49
C PRO A 45 -6.48 15.90 -31.30
N LYS A 46 -7.33 16.90 -31.56
CA LYS A 46 -8.03 17.67 -30.52
C LYS A 46 -9.03 16.80 -29.75
N VAL A 47 -9.82 15.96 -30.44
CA VAL A 47 -10.80 15.07 -29.80
C VAL A 47 -10.07 14.03 -28.92
N VAL A 48 -9.00 13.45 -29.45
CA VAL A 48 -8.16 12.51 -28.70
C VAL A 48 -7.58 13.18 -27.45
N GLN A 49 -7.02 14.37 -27.60
CA GLN A 49 -6.44 15.13 -26.49
C GLN A 49 -7.46 15.48 -25.41
N SER A 50 -8.65 16.00 -25.79
CA SER A 50 -9.70 16.35 -24.84
C SER A 50 -10.16 15.15 -24.01
N LEU A 51 -10.24 13.97 -24.63
CA LEU A 51 -10.60 12.75 -23.90
C LEU A 51 -9.49 12.31 -22.95
N LEU A 52 -8.22 12.35 -23.39
CA LEU A 52 -7.09 12.05 -22.51
C LEU A 52 -7.01 13.03 -21.33
N ASP A 53 -7.30 14.31 -21.54
CA ASP A 53 -7.34 15.28 -20.44
C ASP A 53 -8.44 14.98 -19.41
N LEU A 54 -9.60 14.53 -19.87
CA LEU A 54 -10.68 14.07 -19.00
C LEU A 54 -10.27 12.81 -18.21
N LEU A 55 -9.66 11.83 -18.87
CA LEU A 55 -9.16 10.61 -18.23
C LEU A 55 -8.04 10.90 -17.23
N CYS A 56 -7.14 11.84 -17.54
CA CYS A 56 -6.10 12.29 -16.63
C CYS A 56 -6.69 12.97 -15.39
N SER A 57 -7.71 13.80 -15.59
CA SER A 57 -8.42 14.47 -14.49
C SER A 57 -9.12 13.45 -13.59
N GLN A 58 -9.74 12.43 -14.18
CA GLN A 58 -10.34 11.32 -13.43
C GLN A 58 -9.28 10.55 -12.64
N LEU A 59 -8.12 10.25 -13.24
CA LEU A 59 -7.02 9.58 -12.55
C LEU A 59 -6.55 10.37 -11.32
N LYS A 60 -6.32 11.67 -11.48
CA LYS A 60 -5.92 12.57 -10.39
C LYS A 60 -6.97 12.64 -9.28
N ASN A 61 -8.24 12.66 -9.64
CA ASN A 61 -9.35 12.68 -8.68
C ASN A 61 -9.50 11.35 -7.91
N LEU A 62 -9.23 10.21 -8.55
CA LEU A 62 -9.18 8.92 -7.88
C LEU A 62 -7.96 8.82 -6.96
N LEU A 63 -6.80 9.31 -7.40
CA LEU A 63 -5.58 9.36 -6.61
C LEU A 63 -5.75 10.24 -5.37
N SER A 64 -6.35 11.43 -5.50
CA SER A 64 -6.60 12.29 -4.34
C SER A 64 -7.54 11.61 -3.35
N GLN A 65 -8.61 10.95 -3.81
CA GLN A 65 -9.51 10.17 -2.95
C GLN A 65 -8.83 9.01 -2.24
N ALA A 66 -7.90 8.33 -2.91
CA ALA A 66 -7.09 7.27 -2.30
C ALA A 66 -6.06 7.82 -1.30
N GLY A 67 -5.60 9.07 -1.47
CA GLY A 67 -4.61 9.71 -0.61
C GLY A 67 -5.15 10.59 0.54
N VAL A 68 -6.46 10.89 0.61
CA VAL A 68 -7.05 11.87 1.55
C VAL A 68 -6.80 11.59 3.04
N MET A 69 -6.48 10.35 3.45
CA MET A 69 -6.24 10.07 4.88
C MET A 69 -4.93 10.67 5.41
N LEU A 70 -3.95 11.00 4.56
CA LEU A 70 -2.62 11.40 5.03
C LEU A 70 -2.61 12.74 5.79
N MET A 71 -3.60 13.61 5.57
CA MET A 71 -3.67 14.93 6.21
C MET A 71 -4.53 14.96 7.48
N ALA A 72 -5.32 13.93 7.76
CA ALA A 72 -6.25 13.93 8.91
C ALA A 72 -5.70 13.18 10.13
N SER A 73 -4.59 12.45 9.99
CA SER A 73 -3.99 11.65 11.07
C SER A 73 -2.75 12.28 11.73
N PHE A 74 -2.23 13.37 11.18
CA PHE A 74 -1.14 14.15 11.76
C PHE A 74 -1.69 15.50 12.22
N GLY A 75 -2.49 15.47 13.29
CA GLY A 75 -2.52 16.60 14.20
C GLY A 75 -1.15 16.65 14.87
N GLU A 76 -0.50 17.81 14.78
CA GLU A 76 0.82 18.11 15.31
C GLU A 76 0.93 17.74 16.79
N GLU A 77 1.86 16.85 17.14
CA GLU A 77 2.43 16.76 18.48
C GLU A 77 3.96 16.77 18.31
N GLU A 78 4.51 17.95 18.04
CA GLU A 78 5.88 18.27 18.42
C GLU A 78 5.83 19.04 19.75
N VAL A 79 6.24 18.34 20.82
CA VAL A 79 6.99 18.81 22.00
C VAL A 79 6.61 20.16 22.62
N GLU A 80 5.98 20.15 23.80
CA GLU A 80 6.54 20.79 25.02
C GLU A 80 6.00 20.10 26.28
N GLU A 81 6.92 19.79 27.20
CA GLU A 81 6.67 19.28 28.55
C GLU A 81 5.97 20.35 29.40
N HIS A 82 4.79 20.04 29.97
CA HIS A 82 4.45 20.55 31.30
C HIS A 82 3.40 19.66 31.97
N GLU A 83 3.74 19.14 33.15
CA GLU A 83 2.80 18.46 34.03
C GLU A 83 1.65 19.38 34.46
N ALA A 84 0.43 18.85 34.46
CA ALA A 84 -0.60 19.15 35.47
C ALA A 84 -1.81 18.21 35.33
N ASP A 85 -1.91 17.33 36.31
CA ASP A 85 -3.08 16.75 36.96
C ASP A 85 -4.52 16.98 36.41
N SER A 86 -5.22 15.84 36.35
CA SER A 86 -6.64 15.57 36.62
C SER A 86 -7.81 15.99 35.68
N LYS A 87 -8.57 14.93 35.35
CA LYS A 87 -10.05 14.79 35.22
C LYS A 87 -10.74 14.90 33.85
N LYS A 88 -11.28 13.72 33.47
CA LYS A 88 -12.58 13.44 32.83
C LYS A 88 -12.82 13.92 31.39
N ALA A 89 -12.81 12.97 30.44
CA ALA A 89 -13.71 12.96 29.29
C ALA A 89 -13.73 11.58 28.58
N ASP A 90 -14.23 10.54 29.25
CA ASP A 90 -14.62 9.29 28.57
C ASP A 90 -15.96 9.50 27.83
N SER A 91 -15.91 10.01 26.61
CA SER A 91 -16.98 9.82 25.59
C SER A 91 -16.60 10.21 24.16
N ASN A 92 -15.49 10.93 23.93
CA ASN A 92 -15.14 11.42 22.59
C ASN A 92 -14.35 10.40 21.72
N GLY A 93 -13.59 9.49 22.33
CA GLY A 93 -12.67 8.59 21.60
C GLY A 93 -13.35 7.45 20.81
N GLU A 94 -14.62 7.13 21.09
CA GLU A 94 -15.33 6.06 20.35
C GLU A 94 -15.85 6.54 18.98
N ASN A 95 -16.26 7.81 18.88
CA ASN A 95 -16.79 8.38 17.65
C ASN A 95 -15.66 8.58 16.62
N GLU A 96 -14.50 9.05 17.07
CA GLU A 96 -13.29 9.21 16.26
C GLU A 96 -12.75 7.88 15.71
N LYS A 97 -12.75 6.81 16.52
CA LYS A 97 -12.39 5.45 16.07
C LYS A 97 -13.36 4.90 15.03
N ARG A 98 -14.65 5.24 15.13
CA ARG A 98 -15.69 4.81 14.18
C ARG A 98 -15.55 5.55 12.84
N ASP A 99 -15.28 6.84 12.89
CA ASP A 99 -15.06 7.69 11.73
C ASP A 99 -13.74 7.34 11.01
N PHE A 100 -12.68 7.03 11.75
CA PHE A 100 -11.43 6.51 11.20
C PHE A 100 -11.64 5.21 10.42
N ARG A 101 -12.39 4.25 10.99
CA ARG A 101 -12.70 2.98 10.30
C ARG A 101 -13.61 3.18 9.09
N ALA A 102 -14.48 4.18 9.10
CA ALA A 102 -15.30 4.54 7.94
C ALA A 102 -14.45 5.19 6.84
N ALA A 103 -13.54 6.10 7.19
CA ALA A 103 -12.57 6.71 6.29
C ALA A 103 -11.66 5.66 5.64
N LEU A 104 -11.17 4.69 6.40
CA LEU A 104 -10.33 3.59 5.88
C LEU A 104 -11.07 2.73 4.85
N ARG A 105 -12.35 2.42 5.09
CA ARG A 105 -13.16 1.70 4.09
C ARG A 105 -13.41 2.52 2.84
N LYS A 106 -13.62 3.83 2.98
CA LYS A 106 -13.78 4.76 1.86
C LYS A 106 -12.49 4.90 1.04
N GLN A 107 -11.35 4.97 1.71
CA GLN A 107 -10.03 4.96 1.10
C GLN A 107 -9.79 3.66 0.33
N HIS A 108 -10.05 2.51 0.96
CA HIS A 108 -9.87 1.22 0.30
C HIS A 108 -10.77 1.06 -0.93
N ALA A 109 -12.01 1.55 -0.87
CA ALA A 109 -12.88 1.61 -2.03
C ALA A 109 -12.33 2.53 -3.14
N ALA A 110 -11.73 3.67 -2.79
CA ALA A 110 -11.07 4.56 -3.74
C ALA A 110 -9.83 3.91 -4.38
N GLU A 111 -9.01 3.18 -3.61
CA GLU A 111 -7.88 2.41 -4.12
C GLU A 111 -8.31 1.31 -5.10
N LEU A 112 -9.43 0.63 -4.82
CA LEU A 112 -10.00 -0.38 -5.71
C LEU A 112 -10.41 0.26 -7.04
N HIS A 113 -11.13 1.38 -6.99
CA HIS A 113 -11.53 2.11 -8.20
C HIS A 113 -10.33 2.66 -8.97
N LEU A 114 -9.27 3.08 -8.29
CA LEU A 114 -8.01 3.49 -8.92
C LEU A 114 -7.37 2.31 -9.67
N GLY A 115 -7.34 1.12 -9.05
CA GLY A 115 -6.87 -0.11 -9.68
C GLY A 115 -7.68 -0.49 -10.92
N ASP A 116 -9.02 -0.48 -10.83
CA ASP A 116 -9.91 -0.75 -11.96
C ASP A 116 -9.72 0.24 -13.10
N PHE A 117 -9.52 1.52 -12.77
CA PHE A 117 -9.26 2.55 -13.76
C PHE A 117 -7.92 2.35 -14.47
N LEU A 118 -6.87 1.89 -13.78
CA LEU A 118 -5.59 1.55 -14.41
C LEU A 118 -5.67 0.32 -15.33
N VAL A 119 -6.45 -0.71 -14.94
CA VAL A 119 -6.75 -1.85 -15.84
C VAL A 119 -7.44 -1.35 -17.11
N PHE A 120 -8.38 -0.41 -16.96
CA PHE A 120 -9.05 0.21 -18.09
C PHE A 120 -8.09 1.05 -18.94
N LEU A 121 -7.23 1.88 -18.34
CA LEU A 121 -6.23 2.65 -19.09
C LEU A 121 -5.31 1.75 -19.91
N ARG A 122 -4.87 0.61 -19.38
CA ARG A 122 -4.08 -0.37 -20.14
C ARG A 122 -4.76 -0.81 -21.44
N ARG A 123 -6.11 -0.86 -21.48
CA ARG A 123 -6.87 -1.16 -22.70
C ARG A 123 -6.95 0.02 -23.67
N VAL A 124 -7.05 1.23 -23.14
CA VAL A 124 -7.12 2.48 -23.94
C VAL A 124 -5.78 2.78 -24.62
N VAL A 125 -4.66 2.47 -23.97
CA VAL A 125 -3.29 2.67 -24.47
C VAL A 125 -2.87 1.56 -25.45
N SER A 126 -3.73 1.29 -26.43
CA SER A 126 -3.49 0.26 -27.46
C SER A 126 -2.94 0.81 -28.77
N SER A 127 -3.12 2.11 -29.04
CA SER A 127 -2.62 2.78 -30.26
C SER A 127 -1.43 3.69 -29.96
N LYS A 128 -0.52 3.80 -30.95
CA LYS A 128 0.68 4.65 -30.86
C LYS A 128 0.34 6.12 -30.66
N ALA A 129 -0.74 6.61 -31.29
CA ALA A 129 -1.22 7.98 -31.11
C ALA A 129 -1.57 8.28 -29.64
N ILE A 130 -2.22 7.33 -28.94
CA ILE A 130 -2.53 7.49 -27.51
C ILE A 130 -1.25 7.40 -26.67
N GLN A 131 -0.39 6.42 -26.94
CA GLN A 131 0.88 6.24 -26.23
C GLN A 131 1.73 7.51 -26.28
N SER A 132 1.93 8.08 -27.47
CA SER A 132 2.70 9.32 -27.68
C SER A 132 2.12 10.51 -26.92
N LYS A 133 0.79 10.64 -26.83
CA LYS A 133 0.16 11.71 -26.02
C LYS A 133 0.29 11.48 -24.51
N MET A 134 0.18 10.22 -24.09
CA MET A 134 0.35 9.82 -22.70
C MET A 134 1.82 9.81 -22.24
N ALA A 135 2.78 9.87 -23.15
CA ALA A 135 4.20 10.03 -22.86
C ALA A 135 4.57 11.43 -22.33
N SER A 136 3.61 12.36 -22.32
CA SER A 136 3.80 13.70 -21.76
C SER A 136 4.05 13.69 -20.24
N PRO A 137 4.82 14.67 -19.71
CA PRO A 137 5.16 14.75 -18.28
C PRO A 137 3.92 14.70 -17.37
N LYS A 138 2.83 15.34 -17.79
CA LYS A 138 1.55 15.36 -17.10
C LYS A 138 1.03 13.97 -16.73
N TRP A 139 1.27 12.97 -17.57
CA TRP A 139 0.83 11.60 -17.38
C TRP A 139 1.88 10.77 -16.68
N THR A 140 3.14 10.85 -17.12
CA THR A 140 4.24 10.07 -16.53
C THR A 140 4.41 10.40 -15.05
N GLU A 141 4.32 11.68 -14.66
CA GLU A 141 4.38 12.09 -13.25
C GLU A 141 3.26 11.48 -12.41
N VAL A 142 2.01 11.51 -12.90
CA VAL A 142 0.87 10.96 -12.15
C VAL A 142 1.02 9.45 -11.97
N LEU A 143 1.43 8.75 -13.03
CA LEU A 143 1.65 7.30 -12.98
C LEU A 143 2.83 6.93 -12.08
N LEU A 144 3.93 7.68 -12.15
CA LEU A 144 5.08 7.51 -11.25
C LEU A 144 4.69 7.78 -9.80
N ASN A 145 3.87 8.80 -9.53
CA ASN A 145 3.38 9.08 -8.19
C ASN A 145 2.52 7.93 -7.65
N ILE A 146 1.68 7.31 -8.48
CA ILE A 146 0.90 6.12 -8.10
C ILE A 146 1.81 4.91 -7.85
N ALA A 147 2.83 4.72 -8.68
CA ALA A 147 3.80 3.62 -8.51
C ALA A 147 4.69 3.84 -7.28
N SER A 148 5.01 5.10 -6.96
CA SER A 148 5.86 5.49 -5.84
C SER A 148 5.13 5.39 -4.50
N GLN A 149 5.86 4.93 -3.47
CA GLN A 149 5.34 4.82 -2.09
C GLN A 149 5.66 6.05 -1.25
N LYS A 150 6.25 7.11 -1.83
CA LYS A 150 6.88 8.18 -1.06
C LYS A 150 5.86 9.05 -0.32
N CYS A 151 5.90 8.95 1.00
CA CYS A 151 5.49 9.98 1.95
C CYS A 151 6.74 10.43 2.70
N CYS A 152 6.93 11.74 2.88
CA CYS A 152 8.14 12.31 3.48
C CYS A 152 8.34 11.99 4.97
N SER A 153 7.38 11.32 5.62
CA SER A 153 7.44 11.02 7.06
C SER A 153 6.84 9.66 7.38
N GLY A 154 7.62 8.59 7.12
CA GLY A 154 7.65 7.38 7.94
C GLY A 154 6.39 6.51 8.16
N ARG A 155 5.19 6.83 7.67
CA ARG A 155 4.02 5.96 7.89
C ARG A 155 2.98 6.07 6.79
N ILE A 156 2.71 4.91 6.17
CA ILE A 156 1.61 4.59 5.25
C ILE A 156 1.82 5.09 3.80
N PRO A 157 1.99 4.17 2.83
CA PRO A 157 2.05 4.52 1.41
C PRO A 157 0.75 5.20 0.93
N LEU A 158 0.89 6.25 0.09
CA LEU A 158 -0.24 6.94 -0.56
C LEU A 158 -1.19 5.99 -1.31
N VAL A 159 -0.64 4.91 -1.86
CA VAL A 159 -1.37 3.74 -2.37
C VAL A 159 -0.71 2.50 -1.75
N GLY A 160 -1.35 1.91 -0.76
CA GLY A 160 -0.83 0.72 -0.07
C GLY A 160 -0.92 -0.55 -0.93
N ASN A 161 -1.75 -0.51 -1.97
CA ASN A 161 -2.06 -1.66 -2.81
C ASN A 161 -0.97 -1.93 -3.87
N LEU A 162 -0.19 -3.00 -3.68
CA LEU A 162 0.84 -3.45 -4.63
C LEU A 162 0.29 -3.70 -6.03
N ARG A 163 -0.91 -4.28 -6.17
CA ARG A 163 -1.53 -4.53 -7.47
C ARG A 163 -1.79 -3.23 -8.23
N THR A 164 -2.31 -2.20 -7.56
CA THR A 164 -2.53 -0.88 -8.16
C THR A 164 -1.21 -0.25 -8.63
N ARG A 165 -0.15 -0.37 -7.82
CA ARG A 165 1.20 0.12 -8.18
C ARG A 165 1.78 -0.59 -9.40
N LEU A 166 1.68 -1.92 -9.44
CA LEU A 166 2.11 -2.72 -10.59
C LEU A 166 1.31 -2.38 -11.84
N LEU A 167 0.02 -2.11 -11.73
CA LEU A 167 -0.80 -1.66 -12.86
C LEU A 167 -0.33 -0.31 -13.40
N ALA A 168 0.05 0.64 -12.53
CA ALA A 168 0.62 1.92 -12.97
C ALA A 168 1.95 1.72 -13.71
N LEU A 169 2.82 0.83 -13.21
CA LEU A 169 4.06 0.46 -13.90
C LEU A 169 3.80 -0.19 -15.27
N HIS A 170 2.81 -1.08 -15.39
CA HIS A 170 2.43 -1.65 -16.68
C HIS A 170 1.92 -0.61 -17.68
N VAL A 171 1.23 0.43 -17.22
CA VAL A 171 0.81 1.53 -18.11
C VAL A 171 2.04 2.37 -18.51
N LEU A 172 2.96 2.66 -17.59
CA LEU A 172 4.22 3.33 -17.90
C LEU A 172 5.04 2.55 -18.93
N GLU A 173 5.16 1.23 -18.78
CA GLU A 173 5.86 0.36 -19.73
C GLU A 173 5.32 0.49 -21.16
N ALA A 174 4.00 0.63 -21.33
CA ALA A 174 3.39 0.82 -22.64
C ALA A 174 3.59 2.23 -23.22
N VAL A 175 3.82 3.23 -22.37
CA VAL A 175 3.83 4.64 -22.75
C VAL A 175 5.24 5.19 -22.95
N LEU A 176 6.19 4.82 -22.09
CA LEU A 176 7.56 5.34 -22.11
C LEU A 176 8.32 5.04 -23.42
N PRO A 177 8.13 3.89 -24.10
CA PRO A 177 8.76 3.66 -25.41
C PRO A 177 8.27 4.61 -26.51
N ALA A 178 7.11 5.26 -26.32
CA ALA A 178 6.56 6.26 -27.25
C ALA A 178 7.01 7.69 -26.93
N CYS A 179 7.90 7.88 -25.94
CA CYS A 179 8.66 9.11 -25.77
C CYS A 179 9.67 9.23 -26.92
N GLU A 180 9.22 9.71 -28.09
CA GLU A 180 10.12 9.99 -29.22
C GLU A 180 10.98 11.24 -28.94
N SER A 181 12.10 11.34 -29.67
CA SER A 181 13.31 12.20 -29.53
C SER A 181 13.13 13.73 -29.45
N GLY A 182 11.95 14.24 -29.16
CA GLY A 182 11.67 15.65 -28.86
C GLY A 182 11.40 15.91 -27.37
N VAL A 183 11.46 14.88 -26.54
CA VAL A 183 11.51 15.02 -25.08
C VAL A 183 12.93 15.40 -24.72
N GLU A 184 13.11 16.54 -24.05
CA GLU A 184 14.39 16.96 -23.49
C GLU A 184 14.99 15.77 -22.71
N ASP A 185 16.22 15.36 -23.03
CA ASP A 185 16.88 14.20 -22.42
C ASP A 185 16.81 14.25 -20.88
N ASP A 186 16.77 15.46 -20.30
CA ASP A 186 16.58 15.75 -18.88
C ASP A 186 15.28 15.17 -18.30
N GLN A 187 14.17 15.21 -19.04
CA GLN A 187 12.90 14.63 -18.56
C GLN A 187 12.99 13.10 -18.51
N MET A 188 13.61 12.49 -19.52
CA MET A 188 13.82 11.04 -19.53
C MET A 188 14.75 10.62 -18.38
N ALA A 189 15.83 11.38 -18.16
CA ALA A 189 16.75 11.17 -17.04
C ALA A 189 16.01 11.24 -15.68
N GLN A 190 15.14 12.23 -15.47
CA GLN A 190 14.33 12.35 -14.26
C GLN A 190 13.36 11.18 -14.06
N VAL A 191 12.72 10.70 -15.14
CA VAL A 191 11.84 9.51 -15.08
C VAL A 191 12.65 8.28 -14.67
N VAL A 192 13.82 8.07 -15.29
CA VAL A 192 14.73 6.96 -14.98
C VAL A 192 15.20 7.04 -13.52
N GLU A 193 15.65 8.20 -13.06
CA GLU A 193 16.08 8.41 -11.67
C GLU A 193 14.95 8.13 -10.67
N ARG A 194 13.72 8.57 -10.97
CA ARG A 194 12.53 8.25 -10.15
C ARG A 194 12.25 6.75 -10.12
N LEU A 195 12.39 6.03 -11.23
CA LEU A 195 12.20 4.58 -11.29
C LEU A 195 13.27 3.83 -10.50
N PHE A 196 14.54 4.23 -10.61
CA PHE A 196 15.62 3.63 -9.82
C PHE A 196 15.47 3.92 -8.32
N SER A 197 15.07 5.14 -7.97
CA SER A 197 14.72 5.48 -6.58
C SER A 197 13.61 4.58 -6.06
N LEU A 198 12.54 4.38 -6.85
CA LEU A 198 11.45 3.50 -6.48
C LEU A 198 11.88 2.04 -6.32
N LEU A 199 12.76 1.56 -7.20
CA LEU A 199 13.31 0.22 -7.10
C LEU A 199 14.12 0.06 -5.81
N SER A 200 14.98 1.04 -5.50
CA SER A 200 15.75 1.10 -4.26
C SER A 200 14.82 1.06 -3.03
N ASP A 201 13.77 1.87 -3.03
CA ASP A 201 12.78 1.90 -1.94
C ASP A 201 12.09 0.52 -1.76
N CYS A 202 11.78 -0.18 -2.86
CA CYS A 202 11.12 -1.48 -2.81
C CYS A 202 12.06 -2.63 -2.39
N MET A 203 13.32 -2.58 -2.82
CA MET A 203 14.29 -3.65 -2.56
C MET A 203 14.98 -3.50 -1.21
N TRP A 204 15.28 -2.27 -0.80
CA TRP A 204 16.15 -2.01 0.35
C TRP A 204 15.42 -1.33 1.50
N GLU A 205 14.68 -0.25 1.27
CA GLU A 205 14.06 0.48 2.40
C GLU A 205 12.84 -0.25 2.98
N THR A 206 11.91 -0.68 2.13
CA THR A 206 10.63 -1.26 2.58
C THR A 206 10.81 -2.58 3.34
N PRO A 207 11.60 -3.57 2.85
CA PRO A 207 11.77 -4.84 3.56
C PRO A 207 12.48 -4.67 4.91
N ILE A 208 13.45 -3.75 4.98
CA ILE A 208 14.17 -3.44 6.23
C ILE A 208 13.21 -2.80 7.24
N ALA A 209 12.41 -1.82 6.81
CA ALA A 209 11.41 -1.19 7.67
C ALA A 209 10.36 -2.19 8.17
N GLN A 210 9.88 -3.09 7.30
CA GLN A 210 8.95 -4.15 7.66
C GLN A 210 9.55 -5.14 8.67
N ALA A 211 10.81 -5.55 8.47
CA ALA A 211 11.50 -6.43 9.40
C ALA A 211 11.67 -5.79 10.79
N LYS A 212 12.10 -4.52 10.84
CA LYS A 212 12.21 -3.75 12.09
C LYS A 212 10.87 -3.66 12.82
N HIS A 213 9.80 -3.34 12.11
CA HIS A 213 8.46 -3.25 12.70
C HIS A 213 7.96 -4.62 13.21
N ALA A 214 8.23 -5.70 12.49
CA ALA A 214 7.87 -7.06 12.92
C ALA A 214 8.61 -7.48 14.19
N ILE A 215 9.88 -7.10 14.34
CA ILE A 215 10.65 -7.33 15.57
C ILE A 215 10.07 -6.51 16.73
N GLN A 216 9.81 -5.21 16.53
CA GLN A 216 9.22 -4.36 17.56
C GLN A 216 7.85 -4.84 18.05
N ILE A 217 7.01 -5.39 17.16
CA ILE A 217 5.74 -6.00 17.57
C ILE A 217 6.00 -7.22 18.46
N LYS A 218 6.92 -8.10 18.08
CA LYS A 218 7.25 -9.30 18.86
C LYS A 218 7.82 -8.95 20.24
N GLU A 219 8.66 -7.92 20.31
CA GLU A 219 9.20 -7.40 21.57
C GLU A 219 8.07 -6.87 22.47
N LYS A 220 7.18 -6.02 21.94
CA LYS A 220 6.00 -5.53 22.70
C LYS A 220 5.04 -6.65 23.11
N GLU A 221 4.85 -7.66 22.28
CA GLU A 221 4.06 -8.85 22.63
C GLU A 221 4.72 -9.68 23.75
N GLN A 222 6.05 -9.78 23.76
CA GLN A 222 6.79 -10.43 24.84
C GLN A 222 6.73 -9.62 26.13
N GLU A 223 6.89 -8.30 26.08
CA GLU A 223 6.73 -7.41 27.23
C GLU A 223 5.32 -7.49 27.84
N MET A 224 4.27 -7.48 27.02
CA MET A 224 2.89 -7.65 27.50
C MET A 224 2.65 -9.04 28.11
N LYS A 225 3.33 -10.09 27.65
CA LYS A 225 3.24 -11.43 28.25
C LYS A 225 3.96 -11.48 29.60
N LEU A 226 5.13 -10.83 29.71
CA LEU A 226 5.89 -10.71 30.96
C LEU A 226 5.13 -9.88 32.00
N GLN A 227 4.50 -8.76 31.60
CA GLN A 227 3.66 -7.97 32.51
C GLN A 227 2.42 -8.73 33.01
N LYS A 228 1.79 -9.55 32.15
CA LYS A 228 0.65 -10.39 32.56
C LYS A 228 1.04 -11.57 33.45
N GLN A 229 2.30 -12.01 33.40
CA GLN A 229 2.82 -13.06 34.27
C GLN A 229 3.28 -12.50 35.63
N GLY A 230 3.66 -11.22 35.69
CA GLY A 230 4.03 -10.53 36.93
C GLY A 230 2.86 -10.04 37.81
N GLU A 231 1.61 -10.10 37.33
CA GLU A 231 0.41 -9.74 38.12
C GLU A 231 -0.28 -10.97 38.75
N SER A 232 0.27 -12.18 38.61
CA SER A 232 -0.28 -13.40 39.23
C SER A 232 0.71 -14.14 40.14
N GLU A 233 1.77 -13.47 40.60
CA GLU A 233 2.68 -14.02 41.61
C GLU A 233 2.50 -13.29 42.95
N ASP A 234 1.29 -13.34 43.48
CA ASP A 234 1.10 -13.31 44.92
C ASP A 234 0.26 -14.53 45.29
N GLU A 235 0.91 -15.41 46.07
CA GLU A 235 0.40 -16.60 46.75
C GLU A 235 0.38 -17.92 45.94
N ASP A 236 1.29 -18.79 46.39
CA ASP A 236 1.23 -20.26 46.37
C ASP A 236 1.72 -21.00 45.11
N GLU A 237 3.01 -21.36 45.09
CA GLU A 237 3.46 -22.75 45.26
C GLU A 237 5.00 -22.77 45.39
N ASN A 238 5.51 -22.70 46.62
CA ASN A 238 6.86 -23.17 46.90
C ASN A 238 6.87 -24.69 46.72
N LEU A 239 7.18 -25.18 45.52
CA LEU A 239 7.66 -26.55 45.37
C LEU A 239 9.10 -26.58 45.86
N PRO A 240 9.46 -27.44 46.83
CA PRO A 240 10.84 -27.54 47.26
C PRO A 240 11.69 -27.97 46.07
N ILE A 241 12.66 -27.12 45.70
CA ILE A 241 13.72 -27.48 44.78
C ILE A 241 14.50 -28.59 45.48
N GLN A 242 14.22 -29.84 45.09
CA GLN A 242 15.04 -30.97 45.49
C GLN A 242 16.39 -30.78 44.81
N GLU A 243 17.39 -30.36 45.58
CA GLU A 243 18.77 -30.28 45.12
C GLU A 243 19.18 -31.67 44.63
N VAL A 244 19.19 -31.85 43.31
CA VAL A 244 19.75 -33.04 42.68
C VAL A 244 21.26 -32.85 42.72
N SER A 245 21.87 -33.24 43.84
CA SER A 245 23.31 -33.37 43.91
C SER A 245 23.74 -34.43 42.89
N PHE A 246 24.65 -34.04 42.00
CA PHE A 246 25.33 -34.99 41.13
C PHE A 246 26.08 -35.97 42.02
N ASP A 247 25.69 -37.25 41.97
CA ASP A 247 26.43 -38.35 42.57
C ASP A 247 27.60 -38.72 41.63
N PRO A 248 28.85 -38.36 41.96
CA PRO A 248 29.99 -38.60 41.07
C PRO A 248 30.33 -40.09 40.92
N GLU A 249 29.80 -40.99 41.76
CA GLU A 249 30.08 -42.42 41.64
C GLU A 249 29.22 -43.14 40.59
N LYS A 250 28.13 -42.51 40.11
CA LYS A 250 27.30 -43.06 39.01
C LYS A 250 27.67 -42.55 37.62
N ALA A 251 28.65 -41.66 37.50
CA ALA A 251 29.19 -41.22 36.21
C ALA A 251 30.26 -42.18 35.66
N HIS A 252 30.01 -43.49 35.71
CA HIS A 252 30.86 -44.49 35.08
C HIS A 252 30.10 -45.21 33.96
N VAL A 253 30.70 -45.14 32.77
CA VAL A 253 30.53 -45.97 31.56
C VAL A 253 30.00 -45.19 30.35
N CYS A 254 30.88 -44.39 29.78
CA CYS A 254 31.06 -44.25 28.33
C CYS A 254 32.56 -44.01 28.08
N ARG A 255 33.39 -45.04 28.39
CA ARG A 255 34.79 -45.05 27.97
C ARG A 255 34.85 -45.76 26.62
N SER A 256 35.26 -44.99 25.62
CA SER A 256 35.55 -45.38 24.24
C SER A 256 36.39 -46.66 24.17
N ALA A 257 35.82 -47.72 23.60
CA ALA A 257 36.55 -48.93 23.22
C ALA A 257 37.30 -48.67 21.90
N GLY A 258 38.50 -48.11 22.00
CA GLY A 258 39.54 -48.25 20.98
C GLY A 258 40.51 -49.33 21.45
N THR A 259 40.41 -50.54 20.90
CA THR A 259 41.46 -51.56 21.03
C THR A 259 41.90 -51.99 19.63
N CYS A 260 43.11 -51.58 19.28
CA CYS A 260 43.88 -52.16 18.18
C CYS A 260 44.31 -53.56 18.58
N SER A 261 43.97 -54.57 17.77
CA SER A 261 44.56 -55.89 17.81
C SER A 261 45.92 -55.87 17.11
N SER A 262 46.97 -56.26 17.82
CA SER A 262 48.25 -56.68 17.26
C SER A 262 48.59 -58.01 17.94
N ASP A 263 48.49 -59.10 17.19
CA ASP A 263 49.08 -60.39 17.56
C ASP A 263 50.40 -60.58 16.79
N PRO A 264 51.41 -61.24 17.41
CA PRO A 264 52.59 -61.76 16.69
C PRO A 264 52.29 -63.04 15.91
#